data_AF-A0A495SEC2-F1
#
_entry.id   AF-A0A495SEC2-F1
#
_cell.length_a   1.000
_cell.length_b   1.000
_cell.length_c   1.000
_cell.angle_alpha   90.00
_cell.angle_beta   90.00
_cell.angle_gamma   90.00
#
_symmetry.space_group_name_H-M   'P 1'
#
loop_
_entity.id
_entity.type
_entity.pdbx_description
1 polymer ?
#
loop_
_entity_poly.entity_id
_entity_poly.type
_entity_poly.pdbx_seq_one_letter_code
_entity_poly.pdbx_strand_id
1 'polypeptide(L)'
;MLDSFSDLFRKPTFISIVSILLFGLGIPLMIYQYFTFDESSSLGLTIEMIFLLIIFALLVIDRHFVKKINSIKLSIIEVVLITGFLIYYYYTNDKSFSIG
;
A
#
# COMPACT_ATOMS: atom_id res chain seq x y z
N MET A 1 -2.24 -20.03 -10.76
CA MET A 1 -2.26 -19.20 -9.53
C MET A 1 -0.85 -19.00 -8.96
N LEU A 2 0.01 -20.03 -8.95
CA LEU A 2 1.44 -19.93 -8.57
C LEU A 2 2.26 -18.93 -9.41
N ASP A 3 1.92 -18.73 -10.68
CA ASP A 3 2.67 -17.81 -11.57
C ASP A 3 2.57 -16.33 -11.18
N SER A 4 1.51 -15.92 -10.47
CA SER A 4 1.38 -14.50 -10.05
C SER A 4 2.32 -14.12 -8.92
N PHE A 5 2.63 -15.04 -8.02
CA PHE A 5 3.60 -14.79 -6.94
C PHE A 5 5.03 -14.77 -7.47
N SER A 6 5.39 -15.66 -8.39
CA SER A 6 6.72 -15.64 -9.00
C SER A 6 6.96 -14.38 -9.85
N ASP A 7 5.95 -13.90 -10.57
CA ASP A 7 6.02 -12.62 -11.31
C ASP A 7 6.17 -11.41 -10.38
N LEU A 8 5.60 -11.45 -9.18
CA LEU A 8 5.73 -10.38 -8.18
C LEU A 8 7.19 -10.21 -7.74
N PHE A 9 7.89 -11.31 -7.47
CA PHE A 9 9.33 -11.30 -7.12
C PHE A 9 10.24 -11.02 -8.31
N ARG A 10 9.82 -11.39 -9.53
CA ARG A 10 10.65 -11.24 -10.75
C ARG A 10 10.61 -9.83 -11.33
N LYS A 11 9.52 -9.09 -11.13
CA LYS A 11 9.34 -7.71 -11.60
C LYS A 11 8.80 -6.82 -10.48
N PRO A 12 9.58 -6.56 -9.42
CA PRO A 12 9.13 -5.69 -8.35
C PRO A 12 8.99 -4.26 -8.87
N THR A 13 7.84 -3.64 -8.60
CA THR A 13 7.63 -2.19 -8.74
C THR A 13 7.61 -1.54 -7.37
N PHE A 14 7.67 -0.21 -7.32
CA PHE A 14 7.66 0.52 -6.07
C PHE A 14 6.38 0.21 -5.28
N ILE A 15 5.23 0.28 -5.94
CA ILE A 15 3.94 -0.11 -5.36
C ILE A 15 3.98 -1.53 -4.79
N SER A 16 4.50 -2.50 -5.55
CA SER A 16 4.56 -3.89 -5.08
C SER A 16 5.38 -4.06 -3.81
N ILE A 17 6.55 -3.42 -3.74
CA ILE A 17 7.42 -3.48 -2.56
C ILE A 17 6.72 -2.87 -1.35
N VAL A 18 6.14 -1.68 -1.52
CA VAL A 18 5.42 -0.96 -0.45
C VAL A 18 4.23 -1.79 0.04
N SER A 19 3.43 -2.36 -0.87
CA SER A 19 2.30 -3.20 -0.51
C SER A 19 2.73 -4.44 0.27
N ILE A 20 3.80 -5.14 -0.14
CA ILE A 20 4.31 -6.31 0.60
C ILE A 20 4.73 -5.92 2.01
N LEU A 21 5.42 -4.79 2.19
CA LEU A 21 5.79 -4.28 3.51
C LEU A 21 4.57 -3.94 4.36
N LEU A 22 3.56 -3.28 3.78
CA LEU A 22 2.34 -2.90 4.49
C LEU A 22 1.48 -4.12 4.86
N PHE A 23 1.41 -5.16 4.02
CA PHE A 23 0.77 -6.42 4.40
C PHE A 23 1.58 -7.16 5.48
N GLY A 24 2.91 -7.18 5.33
CA GLY A 24 3.82 -7.84 6.27
C GLY A 24 3.77 -7.24 7.67
N LEU A 25 3.51 -5.93 7.80
CA LEU A 25 3.34 -5.25 9.08
C LEU A 25 1.87 -5.18 9.52
N GLY A 26 0.95 -4.91 8.61
CA GLY A 26 -0.46 -4.67 8.90
C GLY A 26 -1.20 -5.92 9.33
N ILE A 27 -0.92 -7.09 8.75
CA ILE A 27 -1.59 -8.34 9.15
C ILE A 27 -1.21 -8.71 10.60
N PRO A 28 0.08 -8.79 10.99
CA PRO A 28 0.44 -9.03 12.39
C PRO A 28 -0.13 -8.00 13.36
N LEU A 29 -0.16 -6.71 12.96
CA LEU A 29 -0.74 -5.65 13.77
C LEU A 29 -2.23 -5.90 14.02
N MET A 30 -3.01 -6.17 12.98
CA MET A 30 -4.44 -6.47 13.13
C MET A 30 -4.69 -7.72 13.98
N ILE A 31 -3.88 -8.77 13.80
CA ILE A 31 -3.97 -9.98 14.63
C ILE A 31 -3.71 -9.63 16.09
N TYR A 32 -2.64 -8.88 16.37
CA TYR A 32 -2.32 -8.43 17.72
C TYR A 32 -3.46 -7.60 18.32
N GLN A 33 -4.02 -6.67 17.55
CA GLN A 33 -5.11 -5.82 18.02
C GLN A 33 -6.38 -6.63 18.32
N TYR A 34 -6.73 -7.58 17.46
CA TYR A 34 -7.88 -8.46 17.63
C TYR A 34 -7.83 -9.26 18.94
N PHE A 35 -6.64 -9.68 19.36
CA PHE A 35 -6.46 -10.44 20.61
C PHE A 35 -6.25 -9.55 21.85
N THR A 36 -5.89 -8.28 21.68
CA THR A 36 -5.47 -7.40 22.79
C THR A 36 -6.53 -6.36 23.17
N PHE A 37 -7.32 -5.86 22.23
CA PHE A 37 -8.29 -4.80 22.48
C PHE A 37 -9.73 -5.32 22.56
N ASP A 38 -10.53 -4.73 23.45
CA ASP A 38 -11.95 -5.05 23.63
C ASP A 38 -12.79 -4.67 22.39
N GLU A 39 -13.97 -5.28 22.26
CA GLU A 39 -14.92 -5.10 21.13
C GLU A 39 -15.30 -3.63 20.87
N SER A 40 -15.18 -2.75 21.87
CA SER A 40 -15.41 -1.31 21.74
C SER A 40 -14.40 -0.60 20.82
N SER A 41 -13.26 -1.23 20.53
CA SER A 41 -12.23 -0.75 19.58
C SER A 41 -12.49 -1.15 18.12
N SER A 42 -13.62 -1.79 17.83
CA SER A 42 -13.96 -2.37 16.51
C SER A 42 -13.87 -1.40 15.31
N LEU A 43 -14.06 -0.10 15.52
CA LEU A 43 -13.92 0.92 14.47
C LEU A 43 -12.49 1.01 13.94
N GLY A 44 -11.48 0.95 14.81
CA GLY A 44 -10.06 1.02 14.41
C GLY A 44 -9.68 -0.17 13.53
N LEU A 45 -10.03 -1.38 13.96
CA LEU A 45 -9.78 -2.62 13.23
C LEU A 45 -10.52 -2.64 11.88
N THR A 46 -11.73 -2.09 11.83
CA THR A 46 -12.50 -1.96 10.57
C THR A 46 -11.82 -1.01 9.58
N ILE A 47 -11.31 0.14 10.05
CA ILE A 47 -10.58 1.10 9.21
C ILE A 47 -9.29 0.47 8.68
N GLU A 48 -8.55 -0.25 9.51
CA GLU A 48 -7.33 -0.95 9.10
C GLU A 48 -7.62 -2.05 8.05
N MET A 49 -8.72 -2.80 8.19
CA MET A 49 -9.14 -3.76 7.17
C MET A 49 -9.47 -3.08 5.83
N ILE A 50 -10.20 -1.96 5.85
CA ILE A 50 -10.50 -1.18 4.64
C ILE A 50 -9.20 -0.69 4.00
N PHE A 51 -8.27 -0.19 4.80
CA PHE A 51 -6.96 0.28 4.33
C PHE A 51 -6.17 -0.83 3.63
N LEU A 52 -6.11 -2.03 4.20
CA LEU A 52 -5.46 -3.17 3.55
C LEU A 52 -6.18 -3.63 2.27
N LEU A 53 -7.51 -3.54 2.24
CA LEU A 53 -8.30 -3.85 1.03
C LEU A 53 -7.97 -2.87 -0.10
N ILE A 54 -7.83 -1.58 0.22
CA ILE A 54 -7.38 -0.56 -0.74
C ILE A 54 -5.98 -0.88 -1.27
N ILE A 55 -5.03 -1.23 -0.38
CA ILE A 55 -3.67 -1.63 -0.79
C ILE A 55 -3.71 -2.86 -1.69
N PHE A 56 -4.57 -3.84 -1.39
CA PHE A 56 -4.74 -5.03 -2.22
C PHE A 56 -5.22 -4.66 -3.64
N ALA A 57 -6.25 -3.82 -3.74
CA ALA A 57 -6.75 -3.35 -5.03
C ALA A 57 -5.67 -2.60 -5.82
N LEU A 58 -4.89 -1.76 -5.14
CA LEU A 58 -3.79 -0.99 -5.75
C LEU A 58 -2.69 -1.92 -6.27
N LEU A 59 -2.36 -2.99 -5.54
CA LEU A 59 -1.43 -4.04 -5.99
C LEU A 59 -1.93 -4.76 -7.25
N VAL A 60 -3.22 -5.11 -7.29
CA VAL A 60 -3.83 -5.78 -8.46
C VAL A 60 -3.74 -4.88 -9.69
N ILE A 61 -4.03 -3.59 -9.54
CA ILE A 61 -3.94 -2.59 -10.60
C ILE A 61 -2.50 -2.47 -11.12
N ASP A 62 -1.53 -2.31 -10.22
CA ASP A 62 -0.10 -2.25 -10.56
C ASP A 62 0.35 -3.49 -11.35
N ARG A 63 -0.04 -4.70 -10.92
CA ARG A 63 0.24 -5.94 -11.68
C ARG A 63 -0.39 -5.94 -13.07
N HIS A 64 -1.53 -5.29 -13.26
CA HIS A 64 -2.13 -5.14 -14.58
C HIS A 64 -1.31 -4.18 -15.47
N PHE A 65 -0.74 -3.11 -14.91
CA PHE A 65 0.12 -2.17 -15.64
C PHE A 65 1.49 -2.74 -16.00
N VAL A 66 2.10 -3.56 -15.14
CA VAL A 66 3.39 -4.23 -15.44
C VAL A 66 3.31 -5.19 -16.63
N LYS A 67 2.12 -5.73 -16.93
CA LYS A 67 1.92 -6.54 -18.14
C LYS A 67 1.97 -5.71 -19.43
N LYS A 68 1.74 -4.39 -19.34
CA LYS A 68 1.67 -3.46 -20.48
C LYS A 68 2.92 -2.59 -20.61
N ILE A 69 3.63 -2.33 -19.51
CA ILE A 69 4.75 -1.38 -19.44
C ILE A 69 5.95 -2.05 -18.76
N ASN A 70 7.17 -1.67 -19.15
CA ASN A 70 8.39 -2.12 -18.47
C ASN A 70 8.36 -1.72 -16.98
N SER A 71 8.61 -2.68 -16.09
CA SER A 71 8.55 -2.51 -14.62
C SER A 71 9.43 -1.37 -14.11
N ILE A 72 10.60 -1.14 -14.71
CA ILE A 72 11.48 -0.03 -14.31
C ILE A 72 10.82 1.32 -14.61
N LYS A 73 10.25 1.47 -15.82
CA LYS A 73 9.58 2.71 -16.21
C LYS A 73 8.34 2.96 -15.36
N LEU A 74 7.58 1.91 -15.08
CA LEU A 74 6.41 2.00 -14.22
C LEU A 74 6.80 2.44 -12.80
N SER A 75 7.84 1.83 -12.21
CA SER A 75 8.35 2.18 -10.89
C SER A 75 8.82 3.64 -10.79
N ILE A 76 9.49 4.17 -11.83
CA ILE A 76 9.87 5.59 -11.88
C ILE A 76 8.62 6.49 -11.87
N ILE A 77 7.60 6.16 -12.67
CA ILE A 77 6.34 6.91 -12.71
C ILE A 77 5.65 6.89 -11.36
N GLU A 78 5.58 5.72 -10.70
CA GLU A 78 5.00 5.55 -9.38
C GLU A 78 5.68 6.42 -8.33
N VAL A 79 7.03 6.40 -8.29
CA VAL A 79 7.80 7.23 -7.36
C VAL A 79 7.54 8.72 -7.62
N VAL A 80 7.57 9.15 -8.89
CA VAL A 80 7.31 10.56 -9.24
C VAL A 80 5.90 10.99 -8.83
N LEU A 81 4.88 10.15 -9.04
CA LEU A 81 3.50 10.44 -8.66
C LEU A 81 3.34 10.52 -7.14
N ILE A 82 3.92 9.57 -6.41
CA ILE A 82 3.80 9.51 -4.94
C ILE A 82 4.58 10.64 -4.29
N THR A 83 5.82 10.89 -4.70
CA THR A 83 6.62 12.02 -4.20
C THR A 83 5.97 13.34 -4.57
N GLY A 84 5.46 13.49 -5.80
CA GLY A 84 4.71 14.67 -6.22
C GLY A 84 3.46 14.92 -5.38
N PHE A 85 2.69 13.87 -5.10
CA PHE A 85 1.52 13.94 -4.21
C PHE A 85 1.92 14.34 -2.79
N LEU A 86 2.96 13.74 -2.21
CA LEU A 86 3.45 14.07 -0.87
C LEU A 86 3.94 15.51 -0.77
N ILE A 87 4.66 15.99 -1.78
CA ILE A 87 5.10 17.39 -1.87
C ILE A 87 3.88 18.31 -1.93
N TYR A 88 2.92 18.03 -2.83
CA TYR A 88 1.70 18.81 -2.95
C TYR A 88 0.92 18.86 -1.63
N TYR A 89 0.76 17.72 -0.98
CA TYR A 89 0.09 17.61 0.31
C TYR A 89 0.79 18.43 1.38
N TYR A 90 2.12 18.32 1.49
CA TYR A 90 2.93 19.08 2.44
C TYR A 90 2.77 20.59 2.25
N TYR A 91 2.79 21.08 1.00
CA TYR A 91 2.63 22.50 0.73
C TYR A 91 1.19 23.00 0.96
N THR A 92 0.19 22.17 0.71
CA THR A 92 -1.23 22.52 0.86
C THR A 92 -1.66 22.50 2.33
N ASN A 93 -1.03 21.68 3.17
CA ASN A 93 -1.36 21.53 4.59
C ASN A 93 -0.32 22.23 5.50
N ASP A 94 0.01 23.48 5.18
CA ASP A 94 0.86 24.35 6.01
C ASP A 94 2.20 23.74 6.45
N LYS A 95 2.87 23.00 5.55
CA LYS A 95 4.15 22.31 5.85
C LYS A 95 4.03 21.28 6.96
N SER A 96 2.85 20.70 7.12
CA SER A 96 2.58 19.64 8.08
C SER A 96 2.15 18.38 7.35
N PHE A 97 2.69 17.25 7.80
CA PHE A 97 2.15 15.93 7.46
C PHE A 97 1.04 15.51 8.43
N SER A 98 0.41 16.46 9.11
CA SER A 98 -0.70 16.21 10.02
C SER A 98 -1.95 15.83 9.22
N ILE A 99 -2.25 14.53 9.22
CA ILE A 99 -3.59 14.03 8.93
C ILE A 99 -4.38 14.30 10.20
N GLY A 100 -5.22 15.33 10.16
CA GLY A 100 -6.00 15.81 11.32
C GLY A 100 -6.81 14.73 12.01
#